data_AF-A0A081AHI6-F1
#
_entry.id   AF-A0A081AHI6-F1
#
_cell.length_a   1.000
_cell.length_b   1.000
_cell.length_c   1.000
_cell.angle_alpha   90.00
_cell.angle_beta   90.00
_cell.angle_gamma   90.00
#
_symmetry.space_group_name_H-M   'P 1'
#
loop_
_entity.id
_entity.type
_entity.pdbx_description
1 polymer ?
#
loop_
_entity_poly.entity_id
_entity_poly.type
_entity_poly.pdbx_seq_one_letter_code
_entity_poly.pdbx_strand_id
1 'polypeptide(L)'
;MRAFAVCLAGHKNNVTVVIPPRKKYEEVTKGSKPRKTKSLIPASTLRKVAECVILHPFVLLPVIFGGTHWGCLVVDRDAKVVKMYDSMGGKRNKKRLQKMAEDISGRPLHDNSYEALEVSEPMQTDSDSCGAFVCLIFWTCVSSKAPSDVSPAEVDNGAFVVRHHERERRHNAAVITLEFS
;
A
#
# COMPACT_ATOMS: atom_id res chain seq x y z
N MET A 1 -5.01 -2.51 9.15
CA MET A 1 -5.16 -2.26 7.68
C MET A 1 -6.60 -2.01 7.20
N ARG A 2 -7.58 -2.89 7.42
CA ARG A 2 -8.95 -2.69 6.88
C ARG A 2 -9.65 -1.43 7.41
N ALA A 3 -9.56 -1.17 8.71
CA ALA A 3 -10.12 0.04 9.32
C ALA A 3 -9.54 1.32 8.69
N PHE A 4 -8.24 1.35 8.42
CA PHE A 4 -7.58 2.48 7.76
C PHE A 4 -8.06 2.71 6.33
N ALA A 5 -8.24 1.63 5.56
CA ALA A 5 -8.78 1.73 4.21
C ALA A 5 -10.19 2.34 4.20
N VAL A 6 -11.03 2.02 5.20
CA VAL A 6 -12.35 2.65 5.38
C VAL A 6 -12.22 4.14 5.72
N CYS A 7 -11.28 4.50 6.59
CA CYS A 7 -11.00 5.90 6.90
C CYS A 7 -10.59 6.69 5.64
N LEU A 8 -9.63 6.17 4.87
CA LEU A 8 -9.16 6.84 3.65
C LEU A 8 -10.22 6.92 2.56
N ALA A 9 -11.16 5.97 2.49
CA ALA A 9 -12.27 6.04 1.54
C ALA A 9 -13.14 7.29 1.71
N GLY A 10 -13.13 7.92 2.89
CA GLY A 10 -13.79 9.21 3.15
C GLY A 10 -13.27 10.36 2.28
N HIS A 11 -12.04 10.29 1.76
CA HIS A 11 -11.49 11.29 0.83
C HIS A 11 -12.05 11.20 -0.59
N LYS A 12 -12.75 10.12 -0.95
CA LYS A 12 -13.43 9.90 -2.26
C LYS A 12 -12.54 9.97 -3.51
N ASN A 13 -11.23 10.13 -3.35
CA ASN A 13 -10.24 10.19 -4.43
C ASN A 13 -9.38 8.92 -4.54
N ASN A 14 -9.70 7.90 -3.75
CA ASN A 14 -8.92 6.68 -3.69
C ASN A 14 -9.81 5.45 -3.54
N VAL A 15 -9.23 4.29 -3.85
CA VAL A 15 -9.83 2.99 -3.58
C VAL A 15 -8.76 1.99 -3.15
N THR A 16 -9.09 1.13 -2.20
CA THR A 16 -8.17 0.06 -1.76
C THR A 16 -8.47 -1.25 -2.46
N VAL A 17 -7.45 -1.85 -3.08
CA VAL A 17 -7.51 -3.18 -3.72
C VAL A 17 -6.61 -4.15 -2.96
N VAL A 18 -7.24 -5.13 -2.29
CA VAL A 18 -6.51 -6.15 -1.53
C VAL A 18 -6.06 -7.28 -2.46
N ILE A 19 -4.77 -7.59 -2.45
CA ILE A 19 -4.21 -8.74 -3.16
C ILE A 19 -4.44 -10.00 -2.31
N PRO A 20 -5.11 -11.04 -2.86
CA PRO A 20 -5.38 -12.24 -2.09
C PRO A 20 -4.09 -13.01 -1.77
N PRO A 21 -4.04 -13.74 -0.62
CA PRO A 21 -2.89 -14.57 -0.28
C PRO A 21 -2.61 -15.65 -1.34
N ARG A 22 -1.32 -15.94 -1.59
CA ARG A 22 -0.90 -16.86 -2.66
C ARG A 22 -1.52 -18.26 -2.63
N LYS A 23 -1.62 -18.84 -1.43
CA LYS A 23 -2.19 -20.19 -1.25
C LYS A 23 -3.60 -20.33 -1.84
N LYS A 24 -4.40 -19.26 -1.80
CA LYS A 24 -5.80 -19.27 -2.27
C LYS A 24 -5.97 -19.24 -3.79
N TYR A 25 -4.99 -18.79 -4.58
CA TYR A 25 -5.12 -18.77 -6.05
C TYR A 25 -4.22 -19.80 -6.75
N GLU A 26 -3.15 -20.29 -6.10
CA GLU A 26 -2.38 -21.40 -6.66
C GLU A 26 -3.22 -22.68 -6.73
N GLU A 27 -4.12 -22.92 -5.77
CA GLU A 27 -5.10 -24.03 -5.80
C GLU A 27 -6.07 -23.94 -6.98
N VAL A 28 -6.51 -22.73 -7.37
CA VAL A 28 -7.41 -22.50 -8.51
C VAL A 28 -6.71 -22.80 -9.85
N THR A 29 -5.38 -22.74 -9.90
CA THR A 29 -4.58 -22.91 -11.13
C THR A 29 -3.91 -24.28 -11.28
N LYS A 30 -4.22 -25.26 -10.40
CA LYS A 30 -3.58 -26.60 -10.36
C LYS A 30 -3.73 -27.46 -11.63
N GLY A 31 -4.41 -27.00 -12.69
CA GLY A 31 -4.60 -27.73 -13.96
C GLY A 31 -3.77 -27.26 -15.16
N SER A 32 -3.05 -26.13 -15.11
CA SER A 32 -2.39 -25.56 -16.30
C SER A 32 -0.85 -25.57 -16.23
N LYS A 33 -0.21 -26.13 -17.28
CA LYS A 33 1.24 -26.24 -17.48
C LYS A 33 2.01 -24.92 -17.18
N PRO A 34 3.28 -24.98 -16.73
CA PRO A 34 4.02 -23.79 -16.31
C PRO A 34 4.41 -22.94 -17.53
N ARG A 35 3.72 -21.81 -17.72
CA ARG A 35 4.13 -20.77 -18.67
C ARG A 35 5.17 -19.85 -18.02
N LYS A 36 6.22 -19.52 -18.78
CA LYS A 36 7.30 -18.59 -18.41
C LYS A 36 6.71 -17.27 -17.91
N THR A 37 7.25 -16.79 -16.79
CA THR A 37 6.85 -15.61 -15.99
C THR A 37 5.43 -15.65 -15.41
N LYS A 38 5.23 -16.43 -14.33
CA LYS A 38 4.07 -16.25 -13.44
C LYS A 38 4.13 -14.85 -12.82
N SER A 39 3.15 -14.02 -13.17
CA SER A 39 2.81 -12.76 -12.50
C SER A 39 2.63 -13.00 -11.00
N LEU A 40 3.03 -12.04 -10.17
CA LEU A 40 2.88 -12.10 -8.72
C LEU A 40 1.50 -11.66 -8.25
N ILE A 41 0.74 -10.99 -9.12
CA ILE A 41 -0.62 -10.52 -8.86
C ILE A 41 -1.58 -11.35 -9.74
N PRO A 42 -2.69 -11.89 -9.18
CA PRO A 42 -3.68 -12.59 -9.98
C PRO A 42 -4.28 -11.69 -11.07
N ALA A 43 -4.55 -12.25 -12.25
CA ALA A 43 -5.14 -11.51 -13.37
C ALA A 43 -6.47 -10.82 -13.03
N SER A 44 -7.28 -11.41 -12.13
CA SER A 44 -8.51 -10.78 -11.62
C SER A 44 -8.23 -9.52 -10.81
N THR A 45 -7.18 -9.53 -9.98
CA THR A 45 -6.75 -8.36 -9.21
C THR A 45 -6.17 -7.30 -10.14
N LEU A 46 -5.39 -7.68 -11.15
CA LEU A 46 -4.86 -6.75 -12.16
C LEU A 46 -5.99 -6.04 -12.94
N ARG A 47 -7.02 -6.78 -13.39
CA ARG A 47 -8.20 -6.17 -14.03
C ARG A 47 -8.90 -5.19 -13.10
N LYS A 48 -9.11 -5.56 -11.84
CA LYS A 48 -9.70 -4.67 -10.84
C LYS A 48 -8.87 -3.40 -10.63
N VAL A 49 -7.54 -3.50 -10.61
CA VAL A 49 -6.66 -2.32 -10.54
C VAL A 49 -6.88 -1.42 -11.75
N ALA A 50 -6.90 -1.97 -12.96
CA ALA A 50 -7.14 -1.19 -14.18
C ALA A 50 -8.49 -0.44 -14.15
N GLU A 51 -9.57 -1.13 -13.79
CA GLU A 51 -10.90 -0.53 -13.63
C GLU A 51 -10.89 0.58 -12.55
N CYS A 52 -10.22 0.32 -11.43
CA CYS A 52 -10.13 1.28 -10.33
C CYS A 52 -9.35 2.54 -10.69
N VAL A 53 -8.28 2.43 -11.49
CA VAL A 53 -7.47 3.57 -11.95
C VAL A 53 -8.29 4.48 -12.87
N ILE A 54 -9.23 3.95 -13.66
CA ILE A 54 -10.12 4.80 -14.47
C ILE A 54 -10.98 5.69 -13.55
N LEU A 55 -11.48 5.12 -12.44
CA LEU A 55 -12.45 5.76 -11.56
C LEU A 55 -11.82 6.64 -10.47
N HIS A 56 -10.60 6.33 -10.02
CA HIS A 56 -9.97 6.99 -8.87
C HIS A 56 -8.54 7.42 -9.20
N PRO A 57 -8.14 8.65 -8.84
CA PRO A 57 -6.75 9.11 -8.96
C PRO A 57 -5.74 8.18 -8.26
N PHE A 58 -6.11 7.60 -7.11
CA PHE A 58 -5.23 6.73 -6.33
C PHE A 58 -5.82 5.32 -6.15
N VAL A 59 -5.03 4.30 -6.46
CA VAL A 59 -5.34 2.90 -6.09
C VAL A 59 -4.33 2.42 -5.06
N LEU A 60 -4.81 2.06 -3.87
CA LEU A 60 -4.00 1.66 -2.73
C LEU A 60 -3.95 0.13 -2.64
N LEU A 61 -2.75 -0.46 -2.65
CA LEU A 61 -2.58 -1.91 -2.57
C LEU A 61 -1.69 -2.29 -1.39
N PRO A 62 -2.27 -2.68 -0.24
CA PRO A 62 -1.49 -3.21 0.86
C PRO A 62 -0.95 -4.60 0.50
N VAL A 63 0.31 -4.87 0.84
CA VAL A 63 1.02 -6.13 0.53
C VAL A 63 1.54 -6.74 1.82
N ILE A 64 1.20 -8.01 2.06
CA ILE A 64 1.71 -8.77 3.20
C ILE A 64 2.85 -9.72 2.79
N PHE A 65 3.99 -9.60 3.46
CA PHE A 65 5.18 -10.42 3.30
C PHE A 65 5.33 -11.34 4.52
N GLY A 66 5.64 -12.62 4.27
CA GLY A 66 5.84 -13.61 5.35
C GLY A 66 4.61 -13.89 6.23
N GLY A 67 3.49 -13.22 6.00
CA GLY A 67 2.28 -13.30 6.84
C GLY A 67 2.25 -12.29 8.00
N THR A 68 3.31 -11.49 8.18
CA THR A 68 3.44 -10.60 9.35
C THR A 68 3.93 -9.19 9.00
N HIS A 69 4.70 -9.03 7.93
CA HIS A 69 5.27 -7.74 7.54
C HIS A 69 4.44 -7.06 6.46
N TRP A 70 4.16 -5.76 6.60
CA TRP A 70 3.41 -4.97 5.63
C TRP A 70 4.33 -4.08 4.79
N GLY A 71 4.06 -4.04 3.49
CA GLY A 71 4.46 -2.95 2.60
C GLY A 71 3.28 -2.56 1.71
N CYS A 72 3.52 -1.75 0.69
CA CYS A 72 2.45 -1.37 -0.22
C CYS A 72 2.92 -0.99 -1.63
N LEU A 73 1.92 -0.97 -2.52
CA LEU A 73 1.97 -0.27 -3.80
C LEU A 73 0.89 0.83 -3.81
N VAL A 74 1.18 1.95 -4.47
CA VAL A 74 0.17 2.98 -4.79
C VAL A 74 0.25 3.26 -6.28
N VAL A 75 -0.84 3.06 -7.00
CA VAL A 75 -0.96 3.55 -8.37
C VAL A 75 -1.46 4.98 -8.31
N ASP A 76 -0.62 5.91 -8.75
CA ASP A 76 -0.92 7.32 -8.89
C ASP A 76 -1.19 7.60 -10.37
N ARG A 77 -2.47 7.77 -10.71
CA ARG A 77 -2.90 7.89 -12.09
C ARG A 77 -2.35 9.14 -12.76
N ASP A 78 -2.39 10.24 -12.05
CA ASP A 78 -2.13 11.55 -12.60
C ASP A 78 -0.61 11.76 -12.74
N ALA A 79 0.18 11.26 -11.78
CA ALA A 79 1.64 11.24 -11.88
C ALA A 79 2.18 10.10 -12.77
N LYS A 80 1.33 9.15 -13.20
CA LYS A 80 1.74 7.96 -13.97
C LYS A 80 2.85 7.18 -13.28
N VAL A 81 2.70 6.92 -11.98
CA VAL A 81 3.66 6.10 -11.23
C VAL A 81 3.01 5.00 -10.42
N VAL A 82 3.73 3.90 -10.25
CA VAL A 82 3.44 2.86 -9.27
C VAL A 82 4.47 2.99 -8.15
N LYS A 83 4.07 3.66 -7.07
CA LYS A 83 4.92 3.84 -5.88
C LYS A 83 5.06 2.51 -5.15
N MET A 84 6.26 2.16 -4.74
CA MET A 84 6.60 0.95 -4.01
C MET A 84 7.17 1.35 -2.66
N TYR A 85 6.68 0.73 -1.59
CA TYR A 85 7.13 1.07 -0.25
C TYR A 85 7.23 -0.15 0.66
N ASP A 86 8.36 -0.23 1.35
CA ASP A 86 8.65 -1.16 2.43
C ASP A 86 9.48 -0.39 3.47
N SER A 87 8.87 -0.08 4.61
CA SER A 87 9.50 0.71 5.68
C SER A 87 10.74 0.04 6.29
N MET A 88 10.91 -1.27 6.10
CA MET A 88 12.08 -2.03 6.56
C MET A 88 13.20 -2.13 5.52
N GLY A 89 12.95 -1.67 4.29
CA GLY A 89 13.94 -1.62 3.22
C GLY A 89 14.52 -2.97 2.79
N GLY A 90 13.84 -4.08 3.07
CA GLY A 90 14.38 -5.42 2.83
C GLY A 90 14.60 -5.71 1.34
N LYS A 91 15.83 -6.03 0.92
CA LYS A 91 16.19 -6.31 -0.49
C LYS A 91 15.26 -7.31 -1.18
N ARG A 92 14.80 -8.34 -0.45
CA ARG A 92 13.87 -9.36 -0.97
C ARG A 92 12.48 -8.79 -1.27
N ASN A 93 11.96 -7.96 -0.37
CA ASN A 93 10.64 -7.36 -0.50
C ASN A 93 10.65 -6.30 -1.60
N LYS A 94 11.72 -5.48 -1.69
CA LYS A 94 11.92 -4.52 -2.79
C LYS A 94 11.84 -5.19 -4.16
N LYS A 95 12.59 -6.29 -4.38
CA LYS A 95 12.51 -7.08 -5.63
C LYS A 95 11.10 -7.62 -5.90
N ARG A 96 10.36 -7.98 -4.85
CA ARG A 96 9.00 -8.49 -4.98
C ARG A 96 8.01 -7.37 -5.34
N LEU A 97 8.14 -6.20 -4.73
CA LEU A 97 7.36 -5.00 -5.05
C LEU A 97 7.64 -4.54 -6.49
N GLN A 98 8.91 -4.51 -6.89
CA GLN A 98 9.32 -4.19 -8.26
C GLN A 98 8.62 -5.06 -9.29
N LYS A 99 8.66 -6.39 -9.11
CA LYS A 99 7.96 -7.31 -10.02
C LYS A 99 6.44 -7.12 -10.01
N MET A 100 5.85 -6.79 -8.86
CA MET A 100 4.42 -6.49 -8.75
C MET A 100 4.05 -5.15 -9.41
N ALA A 101 4.93 -4.14 -9.35
CA ALA A 101 4.77 -2.89 -10.07
C ALA A 101 4.85 -3.12 -11.59
N GLU A 102 5.79 -3.93 -12.06
CA GLU A 102 5.88 -4.35 -13.47
C GLU A 102 4.61 -5.10 -13.94
N ASP A 103 4.04 -5.96 -13.09
CA ASP A 103 2.77 -6.64 -13.37
C ASP A 103 1.60 -5.65 -13.56
N ILE A 104 1.60 -4.54 -12.78
CA ILE A 104 0.59 -3.47 -12.85
C ILE A 104 0.83 -2.55 -14.05
N SER A 105 2.03 -2.03 -14.22
CA SER A 105 2.41 -1.09 -15.29
C SER A 105 2.34 -1.72 -16.68
N GLY A 106 2.42 -3.05 -16.78
CA GLY A 106 2.28 -3.75 -18.06
C GLY A 106 0.85 -3.77 -18.60
N ARG A 107 0.35 -4.98 -18.91
CA ARG A 107 -0.92 -5.19 -19.62
C ARG A 107 -2.16 -4.46 -19.07
N PRO A 108 -2.37 -4.28 -17.77
CA PRO A 108 -3.62 -3.74 -17.24
C PRO A 108 -3.80 -2.23 -17.45
N LEU A 109 -2.72 -1.45 -17.39
CA LEU A 109 -2.81 0.01 -17.52
C LEU A 109 -2.71 0.48 -18.97
N HIS A 110 -2.43 -0.43 -19.92
CA HIS A 110 -2.42 -0.25 -21.39
C HIS A 110 -1.56 0.91 -21.94
N ASP A 111 -0.90 1.64 -21.05
CA ASP A 111 -0.13 2.84 -21.30
C ASP A 111 1.24 2.61 -20.65
N ASN A 112 2.27 2.40 -21.47
CA ASN A 112 3.65 2.14 -21.02
C ASN A 112 4.30 3.34 -20.31
N SER A 113 3.54 4.38 -19.98
CA SER A 113 4.01 5.56 -19.25
C SER A 113 4.11 5.37 -17.73
N TYR A 114 3.56 4.29 -17.17
CA TYR A 114 3.62 4.08 -15.72
C TYR A 114 5.00 3.63 -15.25
N GLU A 115 5.71 4.50 -14.53
CA GLU A 115 7.02 4.19 -13.96
C GLU A 115 6.93 3.60 -12.55
N ALA A 116 7.80 2.66 -12.22
CA ALA A 116 7.93 2.18 -10.85
C ALA A 116 8.78 3.16 -10.04
N LEU A 117 8.22 3.69 -8.95
CA LEU A 117 8.90 4.66 -8.08
C LEU A 117 9.12 4.06 -6.69
N GLU A 118 10.37 3.90 -6.27
CA GLU A 118 10.67 3.51 -4.88
C GLU A 118 10.48 4.70 -3.94
N VAL A 119 9.67 4.52 -2.91
CA VAL A 119 9.57 5.44 -1.78
C VAL A 119 10.52 4.93 -0.70
N SER A 120 11.55 5.71 -0.39
CA SER A 120 12.60 5.30 0.54
C SER A 120 12.34 5.72 1.99
N GLU A 121 11.47 6.70 2.22
CA GLU A 121 11.22 7.27 3.54
C GLU A 121 9.70 7.42 3.79
N PRO A 122 9.26 7.37 5.07
CA PRO A 122 10.10 7.20 6.26
C PRO A 122 10.50 5.73 6.52
N MET A 123 11.64 5.49 7.14
CA MET A 123 12.11 4.15 7.52
C MET A 123 11.68 3.76 8.94
N GLN A 124 11.25 2.51 9.13
CA GLN A 124 10.94 1.98 10.47
C GLN A 124 12.21 1.44 11.15
N THR A 125 12.32 1.67 12.45
CA THR A 125 13.39 1.13 13.30
C THR A 125 12.93 0.04 14.26
N ASP A 126 11.62 -0.09 14.48
CA ASP A 126 11.01 -1.14 15.28
C ASP A 126 10.58 -2.35 14.42
N SER A 127 9.99 -3.37 15.06
CA SER A 127 9.60 -4.62 14.42
C SER A 127 8.13 -4.74 14.04
N ASP A 128 7.27 -3.83 14.49
CA ASP A 128 5.81 -3.98 14.47
C ASP A 128 5.04 -2.76 13.90
N SER A 129 5.70 -1.64 13.62
CA SER A 129 5.05 -0.45 13.03
C SER A 129 4.75 -0.55 11.54
N CYS A 130 5.16 -1.61 10.84
CA CYS A 130 5.12 -1.66 9.37
C CYS A 130 3.74 -1.30 8.78
N GLY A 131 2.65 -1.71 9.45
CA GLY A 131 1.30 -1.35 9.07
C GLY A 131 1.00 0.14 9.21
N ALA A 132 1.49 0.81 10.26
CA ALA A 132 1.33 2.24 10.48
C ALA A 132 2.11 3.07 9.44
N PHE A 133 3.32 2.67 9.10
CA PHE A 133 4.12 3.29 8.04
C PHE A 133 3.44 3.16 6.66
N VAL A 134 2.88 1.99 6.33
CA VAL A 134 2.07 1.82 5.11
C VAL A 134 0.84 2.74 5.11
N CYS A 135 0.18 2.88 6.25
CA CYS A 135 -0.96 3.79 6.41
C CYS A 135 -0.53 5.25 6.18
N LEU A 136 0.62 5.66 6.71
CA LEU A 136 1.19 6.99 6.47
C LEU A 136 1.40 7.24 4.96
N ILE A 137 2.06 6.33 4.24
CA ILE A 137 2.29 6.47 2.80
C ILE A 137 0.99 6.56 1.99
N PHE A 138 -0.03 5.80 2.37
CA PHE A 138 -1.34 5.94 1.75
C PHE A 138 -1.97 7.31 2.00
N TRP A 139 -1.88 7.81 3.24
CA TRP A 139 -2.43 9.11 3.59
C TRP A 139 -1.74 10.24 2.79
N THR A 140 -0.41 10.25 2.75
CA THR A 140 0.36 11.29 2.04
C THR A 140 0.06 11.34 0.55
N CYS A 141 -0.37 10.23 -0.05
CA CYS A 141 -0.86 10.24 -1.43
C CYS A 141 -2.24 10.88 -1.56
N VAL A 142 -3.17 10.58 -0.66
CA VAL A 142 -4.59 10.94 -0.84
C VAL A 142 -4.99 12.27 -0.19
N SER A 143 -4.15 12.85 0.65
CA SER A 143 -4.43 14.12 1.34
C SER A 143 -3.19 14.94 1.62
N SER A 144 -3.26 16.24 1.33
CA SER A 144 -2.24 17.23 1.76
C SER A 144 -2.22 17.47 3.27
N LYS A 145 -3.25 17.01 4.00
CA LYS A 145 -3.32 17.06 5.47
C LYS A 145 -2.69 15.84 6.14
N ALA A 146 -1.99 15.01 5.36
CA ALA A 146 -1.31 13.87 5.92
C ALA A 146 -0.20 14.32 6.87
N PRO A 147 -0.04 13.66 8.02
CA PRO A 147 1.13 13.86 8.86
C PRO A 147 2.42 13.51 8.11
N SER A 148 3.55 14.08 8.55
CA SER A 148 4.86 13.80 7.96
C SER A 148 5.59 12.62 8.61
N ASP A 149 5.13 12.15 9.77
CA ASP A 149 5.81 11.14 10.57
C ASP A 149 4.81 10.25 11.33
N VAL A 150 5.27 9.07 11.73
CA VAL A 150 4.59 8.18 12.68
C VAL A 150 5.19 8.41 14.06
N SER A 151 4.36 8.74 15.05
CA SER A 151 4.83 8.82 16.44
C SER A 151 4.30 7.63 17.22
N PRO A 152 5.12 6.99 18.07
CA PRO A 152 4.58 6.13 19.12
C PRO A 152 3.63 6.97 19.97
N ALA A 153 2.37 6.56 20.11
CA ALA A 153 1.52 7.16 21.11
C ALA A 153 1.62 6.34 22.39
N GLU A 154 1.92 7.01 23.49
CA GLU A 154 1.70 6.48 24.84
C GLU A 154 0.19 6.34 25.07
N VAL A 155 -0.37 5.22 24.60
CA VAL A 155 -1.66 4.74 25.06
C VAL A 155 -1.42 3.25 25.32
N ASP A 156 -1.69 2.81 26.55
CA ASP A 156 -1.36 1.52 27.18
C ASP A 156 -1.75 0.22 26.43
N ASN A 157 -2.14 0.28 25.14
CA ASN A 157 -2.74 -0.82 24.38
C ASN A 157 -2.18 -1.00 22.95
N GLY A 158 -0.94 -0.60 22.64
CA GLY A 158 -0.28 -0.97 21.37
C GLY A 158 -0.84 -0.31 20.10
N ALA A 159 -1.39 0.90 20.23
CA ALA A 159 -1.94 1.66 19.10
C ALA A 159 -0.92 2.66 18.52
N PHE A 160 -0.63 2.54 17.22
CA PHE A 160 0.16 3.55 16.51
C PHE A 160 -0.72 4.71 16.06
N VAL A 161 -0.31 5.94 16.39
CA VAL A 161 -1.00 7.17 16.01
C VAL A 161 -0.17 7.92 14.98
N VAL A 162 -0.75 8.16 13.81
CA VAL A 162 -0.13 9.05 12.82
C VAL A 162 -0.44 10.50 13.24
N ARG A 163 0.54 11.19 13.85
CA ARG A 163 0.35 12.55 14.41
C ARG A 163 0.69 13.62 13.37
N HIS A 164 -0.25 14.54 13.11
CA HIS A 164 0.02 15.74 12.30
C HIS A 164 0.75 16.77 13.16
N HIS A 165 2.05 16.97 12.93
CA HIS A 165 2.84 17.97 13.65
C HIS A 165 2.81 19.31 12.89
N GLU A 166 1.76 20.10 13.06
CA GLU A 166 1.77 21.49 12.62
C GLU A 166 2.43 22.33 13.72
N ARG A 167 3.56 22.95 13.39
CA ARG A 167 4.30 23.85 14.27
C ARG A 167 3.57 25.18 14.36
N GLU A 168 2.40 25.18 14.99
CA GLU A 168 1.73 26.29 15.69
C GLU A 168 0.22 26.00 15.81
N ARG A 169 -0.28 26.08 17.05
CA ARG A 169 -1.69 26.13 17.50
C ARG A 169 -2.50 24.82 17.49
N ARG A 170 -2.59 24.26 18.71
CA ARG A 170 -3.80 23.73 19.39
C ARG A 170 -4.75 22.83 18.57
N HIS A 171 -4.70 21.54 18.93
CA HIS A 171 -5.78 20.56 18.92
C HIS A 171 -6.49 20.31 17.57
N ASN A 172 -5.90 19.45 16.73
CA ASN A 172 -6.63 18.55 15.84
C ASN A 172 -5.73 17.35 15.47
N ALA A 173 -5.48 16.47 16.44
CA ALA A 173 -4.85 15.18 16.15
C ALA A 173 -5.93 14.22 15.64
N ALA A 174 -5.83 13.78 14.39
CA ALA A 174 -6.60 12.64 13.92
C ALA A 174 -6.00 11.36 14.52
N VAL A 175 -6.53 10.92 15.65
CA VAL A 175 -6.14 9.67 16.29
C VAL A 175 -6.80 8.52 15.52
N ILE A 176 -6.04 7.83 14.68
CA ILE A 176 -6.50 6.58 14.07
C ILE A 176 -5.84 5.43 14.80
N THR A 177 -6.58 4.82 15.73
CA THR A 177 -6.19 3.58 16.38
C THR A 177 -6.22 2.45 15.36
N LEU A 178 -5.04 1.95 14.97
CA LEU A 178 -4.93 0.74 14.16
C LEU A 178 -4.83 -0.46 15.10
N GLU A 179 -5.95 -1.11 15.39
CA GLU A 179 -5.93 -2.41 16.06
C GLU A 179 -5.43 -3.47 15.07
N PHE A 180 -4.32 -4.13 15.42
CA PHE A 180 -3.80 -5.30 14.73
C PHE A 180 -4.11 -6.51 15.62
N SER A 181 -5.21 -7.22 15.31
CA SER A 181 -5.53 -8.53 15.90
C SER A 181 -4.83 -9.66 15.17
#